data_AF-A0A151B7V5-F1
#
_entry.id   AF-A0A151B7V5-F1
#
_cell.length_a   1.000
_cell.length_b   1.000
_cell.length_c   1.000
_cell.angle_alpha   90.00
_cell.angle_beta   90.00
_cell.angle_gamma   90.00
#
_symmetry.space_group_name_H-M   'P 1'
#
loop_
_entity.id
_entity.type
_entity.pdbx_description
1 polymer ?
#
loop_
_entity_poly.entity_id
_entity_poly.type
_entity_poly.pdbx_seq_one_letter_code
_entity_poly.pdbx_strand_id
1 'polypeptide(L)'
;MDSDCKFDIVKKKFLHIICNKNSPGIKLKNLRVKNNVTLSQLAKYTGISSKTLQRIENDKVKKPYYYWKKICDYFGINHIDYLELLTLPEKTIQEKLIKIRALLGARTWKEVAEYLGYSKEFVSDLLTRYTPNKKHLYIINNTLNNLKNNALKNGGKF
;
A
#
# COMPACT_ATOMS: atom_id res chain seq x y z
N MET A 1 -43.36 5.56 16.23
CA MET A 1 -42.76 4.22 16.40
C MET A 1 -43.52 3.33 15.42
N ASP A 2 -43.09 2.97 14.21
CA ASP A 2 -41.75 2.64 13.72
C ASP A 2 -41.70 2.74 12.19
N SER A 3 -41.27 3.87 11.63
CA SER A 3 -41.07 4.02 10.17
C SER A 3 -39.60 3.94 9.73
N ASP A 4 -38.65 3.96 10.68
CA ASP A 4 -37.22 4.08 10.37
C ASP A 4 -36.51 2.72 10.21
N CYS A 5 -37.10 1.63 10.69
CA CYS A 5 -36.43 0.33 10.71
C CYS A 5 -36.36 -0.34 9.32
N LYS A 6 -37.35 -0.12 8.43
CA LYS A 6 -37.36 -0.73 7.08
C LYS A 6 -36.35 -0.07 6.13
N PHE A 7 -36.11 1.24 6.23
CA PHE A 7 -35.18 1.95 5.35
C PHE A 7 -33.71 1.58 5.65
N ASP A 8 -33.37 1.40 6.93
CA ASP A 8 -32.04 0.96 7.35
C ASP A 8 -31.73 -0.50 6.99
N ILE A 9 -32.73 -1.39 7.00
CA ILE A 9 -32.57 -2.78 6.56
C ILE A 9 -32.31 -2.82 5.05
N VAL A 10 -33.04 -2.05 4.25
CA VAL A 10 -32.82 -1.97 2.79
C VAL A 10 -31.43 -1.43 2.49
N LYS A 11 -30.97 -0.38 3.20
CA LYS A 11 -29.61 0.18 3.04
C LYS A 11 -28.53 -0.84 3.44
N LYS A 12 -28.69 -1.57 4.55
CA LYS A 12 -27.76 -2.62 4.99
C LYS A 12 -27.72 -3.82 4.04
N LYS A 13 -28.86 -4.26 3.51
CA LYS A 13 -28.95 -5.38 2.55
C LYS A 13 -28.42 -4.99 1.16
N PHE A 14 -28.68 -3.77 0.69
CA PHE A 14 -28.17 -3.26 -0.59
C PHE A 14 -26.66 -2.93 -0.55
N LEU A 15 -26.13 -2.41 0.56
CA LEU A 15 -24.69 -2.14 0.70
C LEU A 15 -23.86 -3.42 0.57
N HIS A 16 -24.36 -4.54 1.09
CA HIS A 16 -23.67 -5.84 1.00
C HIS A 16 -23.66 -6.40 -0.45
N ILE A 17 -24.67 -6.08 -1.26
CA ILE A 17 -24.80 -6.55 -2.65
C ILE A 17 -23.95 -5.71 -3.62
N ILE A 18 -23.74 -4.41 -3.36
CA ILE A 18 -22.95 -3.52 -4.23
C ILE A 18 -21.44 -3.60 -3.93
N CYS A 19 -21.01 -4.07 -2.76
CA CYS A 19 -19.61 -4.01 -2.30
C CYS A 19 -18.87 -5.36 -2.22
N ASN A 20 -19.34 -6.42 -2.88
CA ASN A 20 -18.56 -7.65 -2.97
C ASN A 20 -17.44 -7.53 -4.01
N LYS A 21 -16.38 -6.79 -3.64
CA LYS A 21 -15.03 -6.87 -4.19
C LYS A 21 -14.06 -6.63 -3.04
N ASN A 22 -13.29 -7.65 -2.67
CA ASN A 22 -12.28 -7.64 -1.61
C ASN A 22 -11.03 -6.79 -1.97
N SER A 23 -11.21 -5.64 -2.61
CA SER A 23 -10.08 -4.78 -2.98
C SER A 23 -9.56 -3.96 -1.79
N PRO A 24 -8.26 -3.62 -1.76
CA PRO A 24 -7.69 -2.79 -0.70
C PRO A 24 -8.39 -1.43 -0.54
N GLY A 25 -8.80 -0.79 -1.64
CA GLY A 25 -9.53 0.48 -1.62
C GLY A 25 -10.89 0.39 -0.92
N ILE A 26 -11.67 -0.67 -1.19
CA ILE A 26 -12.96 -0.90 -0.53
C ILE A 26 -12.76 -1.20 0.96
N LYS A 27 -11.77 -2.05 1.29
CA LYS A 27 -11.38 -2.33 2.69
C LYS A 27 -11.06 -1.03 3.44
N LEU A 28 -10.39 -0.08 2.79
CA LEU A 28 -10.02 1.21 3.40
C LEU A 28 -11.24 2.08 3.65
N LYS A 29 -12.13 2.18 2.67
CA LYS A 29 -13.37 2.95 2.81
C LYS A 29 -14.19 2.43 4.00
N ASN A 30 -14.29 1.11 4.13
CA ASN A 30 -15.00 0.47 5.24
C ASN A 30 -14.31 0.76 6.58
N LEU A 31 -12.98 0.62 6.65
CA LEU A 31 -12.20 0.97 7.84
C LEU A 31 -12.41 2.42 8.26
N ARG A 32 -12.36 3.34 7.31
CA ARG A 32 -12.55 4.78 7.55
C ARG A 32 -13.95 5.08 8.11
N VAL A 33 -14.99 4.53 7.49
CA VAL A 33 -16.38 4.72 7.94
C VAL A 33 -16.62 4.09 9.30
N LYS A 34 -16.06 2.90 9.57
CA LYS A 34 -16.15 2.25 10.89
C LYS A 34 -15.54 3.09 12.01
N ASN A 35 -14.49 3.85 11.71
CA ASN A 35 -13.84 4.76 12.66
C ASN A 35 -14.44 6.19 12.66
N ASN A 36 -15.58 6.42 11.99
CA ASN A 36 -16.23 7.74 11.85
C ASN A 36 -15.30 8.85 11.29
N VAL A 37 -14.34 8.48 10.45
CA VAL A 37 -13.39 9.42 9.84
C VAL A 37 -13.92 9.89 8.49
N THR A 38 -13.93 11.18 8.24
CA THR A 38 -14.27 11.74 6.92
C THR A 38 -13.04 11.77 6.01
N LEU A 39 -13.24 11.86 4.69
CA LEU A 39 -12.13 12.04 3.74
C LEU A 39 -11.35 13.34 3.97
N SER A 40 -12.01 14.39 4.48
CA SER A 40 -11.35 15.67 4.81
C SER A 40 -10.45 15.54 6.04
N GLN A 41 -10.94 14.85 7.08
CA GLN A 41 -10.13 14.57 8.28
C GLN A 41 -8.92 13.69 7.93
N LEU A 42 -9.14 12.58 7.22
CA LEU A 42 -8.04 11.71 6.80
C LEU A 42 -7.03 12.46 5.93
N ALA A 43 -7.49 13.34 5.05
CA ALA A 43 -6.62 14.19 4.24
C ALA A 43 -5.75 15.11 5.09
N LYS A 44 -6.33 15.76 6.10
CA LYS A 44 -5.61 16.65 7.02
C LYS A 44 -4.51 15.92 7.78
N TYR A 45 -4.78 14.72 8.30
CA TYR A 45 -3.79 13.95 9.05
C TYR A 45 -2.69 13.34 8.18
N THR A 46 -3.05 12.79 7.03
CA THR A 46 -2.08 12.11 6.15
C THR A 46 -1.30 13.07 5.25
N GLY A 47 -1.80 14.30 5.07
CA GLY A 47 -1.31 15.25 4.08
C GLY A 47 -1.60 14.82 2.64
N ILE A 48 -2.58 13.94 2.43
CA ILE A 48 -3.00 13.44 1.12
C ILE A 48 -4.29 14.15 0.73
N SER A 49 -4.40 14.69 -0.48
CA SER A 49 -5.64 15.36 -0.89
C SER A 49 -6.85 14.42 -0.83
N SER A 50 -8.03 14.95 -0.46
CA SER A 50 -9.26 14.15 -0.42
C SER A 50 -9.61 13.54 -1.78
N LYS A 51 -9.26 14.21 -2.88
CA LYS A 51 -9.39 13.69 -4.25
C LYS A 51 -8.51 12.46 -4.48
N THR A 52 -7.27 12.50 -4.01
CA THR A 52 -6.36 11.35 -4.07
C THR A 52 -6.86 10.20 -3.20
N LEU A 53 -7.31 10.48 -1.97
CA LEU A 53 -7.89 9.47 -1.08
C LEU A 53 -9.13 8.79 -1.70
N GLN A 54 -10.03 9.56 -2.29
CA GLN A 54 -11.18 9.01 -3.01
C GLN A 54 -10.73 8.11 -4.18
N ARG A 55 -9.69 8.48 -4.92
CA ARG A 55 -9.14 7.62 -5.99
C ARG A 55 -8.52 6.34 -5.43
N ILE A 56 -7.90 6.39 -4.25
CA ILE A 56 -7.35 5.22 -3.56
C ILE A 56 -8.48 4.28 -3.12
N GLU A 57 -9.54 4.80 -2.50
CA GLU A 57 -10.71 4.01 -2.10
C GLU A 57 -11.40 3.30 -3.28
N ASN A 58 -11.22 3.82 -4.50
CA ASN A 58 -11.76 3.24 -5.74
C ASN A 58 -10.71 2.47 -6.56
N ASP A 59 -9.53 2.18 -6.00
CA ASP A 59 -8.41 1.49 -6.67
C ASP A 59 -7.95 2.13 -8.00
N LYS A 60 -8.19 3.44 -8.18
CA LYS A 60 -7.85 4.21 -9.39
C LYS A 60 -6.41 4.75 -9.39
N VAL A 61 -5.56 4.23 -8.50
CA VAL A 61 -4.15 4.64 -8.38
C VAL A 61 -3.27 3.42 -8.59
N LYS A 62 -2.50 3.40 -9.69
CA LYS A 62 -1.73 2.22 -10.12
C LYS A 62 -0.62 1.79 -9.15
N LYS A 63 0.03 2.73 -8.44
CA LYS A 63 1.19 2.43 -7.55
C LYS A 63 1.20 3.31 -6.28
N PRO A 64 0.28 3.09 -5.32
CA PRO A 64 0.07 3.99 -4.19
C PRO A 64 0.83 3.61 -2.90
N TYR A 65 1.95 2.88 -2.96
CA TYR A 65 2.59 2.32 -1.75
C TYR A 65 2.88 3.37 -0.65
N TYR A 66 3.39 4.54 -1.05
CA TYR A 66 3.60 5.66 -0.13
C TYR A 66 2.30 6.15 0.52
N TYR A 67 1.22 6.26 -0.25
CA TYR A 67 -0.07 6.68 0.29
C TYR A 67 -0.63 5.65 1.26
N TRP A 68 -0.53 4.37 0.90
CA TRP A 68 -0.97 3.29 1.76
C TRP A 68 -0.20 3.24 3.07
N LYS A 69 1.13 3.40 3.05
CA LYS A 69 1.94 3.50 4.26
C LYS A 69 1.40 4.59 5.19
N LYS A 70 1.24 5.82 4.69
CA LYS A 70 0.70 6.95 5.48
C LYS A 70 -0.71 6.70 6.03
N ILE A 71 -1.56 6.09 5.23
CA ILE A 71 -2.95 5.78 5.63
C ILE A 71 -2.95 4.70 6.71
N CYS A 72 -2.18 3.64 6.53
CA CYS A 72 -2.04 2.56 7.49
C CYS A 72 -1.41 3.04 8.80
N ASP A 73 -0.38 3.90 8.73
CA ASP A 73 0.24 4.55 9.90
C ASP A 73 -0.80 5.33 10.71
N TYR A 74 -1.70 6.07 10.04
CA TYR A 74 -2.80 6.78 10.71
C TYR A 74 -3.76 5.85 11.46
N PHE A 75 -4.05 4.67 10.90
CA PHE A 75 -4.92 3.68 11.54
C PHE A 75 -4.19 2.73 12.49
N GLY A 76 -2.86 2.87 12.66
CA GLY A 76 -2.05 1.95 13.46
C GLY A 76 -1.98 0.53 12.88
N ILE A 77 -2.12 0.38 11.57
CA ILE A 77 -2.11 -0.91 10.87
C ILE A 77 -0.79 -1.06 10.12
N ASN A 78 -0.25 -2.27 10.05
CA ASN A 78 0.89 -2.56 9.19
C ASN A 78 0.47 -2.58 7.69
N HIS A 79 1.04 -1.69 6.87
CA HIS A 79 0.71 -1.60 5.44
C HIS A 79 1.17 -2.82 4.63
N ILE A 80 2.18 -3.55 5.10
CA ILE A 80 2.71 -4.75 4.46
C ILE A 80 1.67 -5.86 4.53
N ASP A 81 1.10 -6.08 5.72
CA ASP A 81 0.10 -7.11 5.97
C ASP A 81 -1.23 -6.72 5.31
N TYR A 82 -1.64 -5.46 5.47
CA TYR A 82 -2.90 -4.95 4.92
C TYR A 82 -2.98 -5.09 3.39
N LEU A 83 -1.86 -4.89 2.68
CA LEU A 83 -1.78 -5.01 1.23
C LEU A 83 -1.22 -6.36 0.75
N GLU A 84 -0.92 -7.28 1.67
CA GLU A 84 -0.34 -8.58 1.37
C GLU A 84 0.95 -8.48 0.53
N LEU A 85 1.79 -7.46 0.79
CA LEU A 85 2.95 -7.13 -0.08
C LEU A 85 3.99 -8.24 -0.17
N LEU A 86 4.04 -9.15 0.81
CA LEU A 86 4.92 -10.31 0.79
C LEU A 86 4.54 -11.32 -0.32
N THR A 87 3.33 -11.27 -0.86
CA THR A 87 2.87 -12.13 -1.96
C THR A 87 3.33 -11.64 -3.34
N LEU A 88 3.86 -10.42 -3.44
CA LEU A 88 4.32 -9.85 -4.71
C LEU A 88 5.41 -10.71 -5.36
N PRO A 89 5.43 -10.81 -6.71
CA PRO A 89 6.42 -11.62 -7.41
C PRO A 89 7.83 -11.06 -7.23
N GLU A 90 8.83 -11.95 -7.39
CA GLU A 90 10.25 -11.66 -7.22
C GLU A 90 11.11 -12.33 -8.32
N LYS A 91 10.52 -12.66 -9.48
CA LYS A 91 11.23 -13.40 -10.54
C LYS A 91 12.23 -12.50 -11.25
N THR A 92 11.81 -11.28 -11.59
CA THR A 92 12.64 -10.31 -12.29
C THR A 92 13.25 -9.29 -11.34
N ILE A 93 14.31 -8.59 -11.77
CA ILE A 93 14.90 -7.50 -10.99
C ILE A 93 13.90 -6.36 -10.82
N GLN A 94 13.10 -6.08 -11.84
CA GLN A 94 12.06 -5.05 -11.82
C GLN A 94 11.01 -5.37 -10.76
N GLU A 95 10.57 -6.63 -10.68
CA GLU A 95 9.64 -7.09 -9.66
C GLU A 95 10.24 -6.95 -8.25
N LYS A 96 11.50 -7.36 -8.06
CA LYS A 96 12.21 -7.18 -6.78
C LYS A 96 12.31 -5.71 -6.37
N LEU A 97 12.66 -4.80 -7.30
CA LEU A 97 12.72 -3.37 -7.03
C LEU A 97 11.35 -2.77 -6.69
N ILE A 98 10.29 -3.20 -7.39
CA ILE A 98 8.90 -2.81 -7.06
C ILE A 98 8.52 -3.30 -5.66
N LYS A 99 8.89 -4.53 -5.31
CA LYS A 99 8.62 -5.09 -3.98
C LYS A 99 9.39 -4.34 -2.88
N ILE A 100 10.67 -4.06 -3.08
CA ILE A 100 11.47 -3.22 -2.16
C ILE A 100 10.79 -1.87 -1.96
N ARG A 101 10.40 -1.21 -3.07
CA ARG A 101 9.70 0.08 -3.02
C ARG A 101 8.39 0.00 -2.24
N ALA A 102 7.64 -1.08 -2.42
CA ALA A 102 6.38 -1.31 -1.73
C ALA A 102 6.58 -1.51 -0.22
N LEU A 103 7.54 -2.36 0.17
CA LEU A 103 7.87 -2.65 1.57
C LEU A 103 8.35 -1.39 2.31
N LEU A 104 9.20 -0.57 1.67
CA LEU A 104 9.64 0.71 2.22
C LEU A 104 8.50 1.75 2.33
N GLY A 105 7.48 1.62 1.48
CA GLY A 105 6.48 2.66 1.25
C GLY A 105 7.09 3.91 0.59
N ALA A 106 8.08 3.72 -0.27
CA ALA A 106 8.82 4.82 -0.89
C ALA A 106 7.99 5.54 -1.97
N ARG A 107 8.02 6.87 -1.93
CA ARG A 107 7.28 7.74 -2.86
C ARG A 107 7.98 7.84 -4.20
N THR A 108 9.30 7.81 -4.20
CA THR A 108 10.11 8.00 -5.41
C THR A 108 11.13 6.88 -5.59
N TRP A 109 11.65 6.72 -6.81
CA TRP A 109 12.79 5.82 -7.05
C TRP A 109 14.10 6.36 -6.48
N LYS A 110 14.16 7.67 -6.18
CA LYS A 110 15.30 8.28 -5.49
C LYS A 110 15.45 7.71 -4.08
N GLU A 111 14.38 7.66 -3.30
CA GLU A 111 14.39 7.05 -1.95
C GLU A 111 14.81 5.57 -1.98
N VAL A 112 14.35 4.82 -2.98
CA VAL A 112 14.75 3.42 -3.14
C VAL A 112 16.23 3.30 -3.49
N ALA A 113 16.74 4.18 -4.35
CA ALA A 113 18.14 4.21 -4.74
C ALA A 113 19.05 4.57 -3.56
N GLU A 114 18.69 5.60 -2.79
CA GLU A 114 19.39 5.99 -1.56
C GLU A 114 19.45 4.83 -0.57
N TYR A 115 18.33 4.12 -0.37
CA TYR A 115 18.30 2.94 0.50
C TYR A 115 19.19 1.79 0.02
N LEU A 116 19.34 1.63 -1.30
CA LEU A 116 20.19 0.62 -1.91
C LEU A 116 21.67 1.03 -2.02
N GLY A 117 22.00 2.29 -1.71
CA GLY A 117 23.35 2.84 -1.92
C GLY A 117 23.68 3.08 -3.40
N TYR A 118 22.68 3.39 -4.23
CA TYR A 118 22.83 3.66 -5.66
C TYR A 118 22.35 5.05 -6.06
N SER A 119 22.74 5.48 -7.26
CA SER A 119 22.13 6.64 -7.91
C SER A 119 20.72 6.32 -8.41
N LYS A 120 19.89 7.36 -8.50
CA LYS A 120 18.52 7.24 -9.03
C LYS A 120 18.54 6.77 -10.48
N GLU A 121 19.51 7.23 -11.25
CA GLU A 121 19.73 6.91 -12.66
C GLU A 121 19.98 5.41 -12.82
N PHE A 122 20.88 4.85 -12.00
CA PHE A 122 21.17 3.42 -12.02
C PHE A 122 19.93 2.55 -11.71
N VAL A 123 19.13 2.94 -10.71
CA VAL A 123 17.87 2.24 -10.42
C VAL A 123 16.86 2.38 -11.56
N SER A 124 16.84 3.53 -12.24
CA SER A 124 15.99 3.72 -13.42
C SER A 124 16.41 2.83 -14.59
N ASP A 125 17.71 2.64 -14.79
CA ASP A 125 18.25 1.76 -15.83
C ASP A 125 17.92 0.28 -15.56
N LEU A 126 18.03 -0.15 -14.30
CA LEU A 126 17.60 -1.48 -13.85
C LEU A 126 16.12 -1.77 -14.10
N LEU A 127 15.28 -0.73 -14.09
CA LEU A 127 13.84 -0.88 -14.34
C LEU A 127 13.49 -1.02 -15.82
N THR A 128 14.37 -0.58 -16.72
CA THR A 128 14.03 -0.43 -18.14
C THR A 128 14.78 -1.40 -19.03
N ARG A 129 16.10 -1.50 -18.89
CA ARG A 129 16.96 -2.12 -19.92
C ARG A 129 18.18 -2.86 -19.39
N TYR A 130 18.64 -2.55 -18.18
CA TYR A 130 19.93 -3.01 -17.68
C TYR A 130 19.86 -4.35 -16.94
N THR A 131 20.76 -5.26 -17.29
CA THR A 131 20.97 -6.52 -16.56
C THR A 131 22.11 -6.34 -15.55
N PRO A 132 21.84 -6.35 -14.23
CA PRO A 132 22.85 -6.19 -13.20
C PRO A 132 23.84 -7.34 -13.17
N ASN A 133 25.10 -7.01 -12.89
CA ASN A 133 26.11 -8.01 -12.54
C ASN A 133 25.77 -8.72 -11.21
N LYS A 134 26.54 -9.78 -10.90
CA LYS A 134 26.35 -10.60 -9.70
C LYS A 134 26.39 -9.78 -8.39
N LYS A 135 27.24 -8.75 -8.31
CA LYS A 135 27.38 -7.90 -7.11
C LYS A 135 26.12 -7.09 -6.86
N HIS A 136 25.58 -6.43 -7.89
CA HIS A 136 24.35 -5.65 -7.75
C HIS A 136 23.14 -6.54 -7.43
N LEU A 137 23.06 -7.71 -8.06
CA LEU A 137 22.01 -8.69 -7.78
C LEU A 137 22.07 -9.17 -6.32
N TYR A 138 23.27 -9.43 -5.80
CA TYR A 138 23.47 -9.80 -4.40
C TYR A 138 22.93 -8.71 -3.45
N ILE A 139 23.28 -7.44 -3.69
CA ILE A 139 22.81 -6.31 -2.87
C ILE A 139 21.28 -6.22 -2.87
N ILE A 140 20.65 -6.32 -4.04
CA ILE A 140 19.19 -6.24 -4.17
C ILE A 140 18.52 -7.40 -3.41
N ASN A 141 19.00 -8.63 -3.59
CA ASN A 141 18.44 -9.81 -2.93
C ASN A 141 18.62 -9.75 -1.41
N ASN A 142 19.81 -9.40 -0.94
CA ASN A 142 20.09 -9.27 0.49
C ASN A 142 19.20 -8.20 1.13
N THR A 143 19.07 -7.05 0.47
CA THR A 143 18.19 -5.96 0.93
C THR A 143 16.74 -6.40 1.02
N LEU A 144 16.23 -7.08 -0.01
CA LEU A 144 14.86 -7.59 -0.03
C LEU A 144 14.63 -8.61 1.09
N ASN A 145 15.56 -9.53 1.31
CA ASN A 145 15.45 -10.53 2.39
C ASN A 145 15.44 -9.86 3.76
N ASN A 146 16.29 -8.86 3.99
CA ASN A 146 16.31 -8.10 5.24
C ASN A 146 14.97 -7.38 5.49
N LEU A 147 14.40 -6.74 4.46
CA LEU A 147 13.10 -6.09 4.57
C LEU A 147 11.98 -7.09 4.88
N LYS A 148 11.98 -8.26 4.24
CA LYS A 148 11.00 -9.32 4.51
C LYS A 148 11.11 -9.85 5.94
N ASN A 149 12.33 -10.11 6.41
CA ASN A 149 12.57 -10.58 7.77
C ASN A 149 12.13 -9.55 8.81
N ASN A 150 12.38 -8.27 8.57
CA ASN A 150 11.93 -7.19 9.44
C ASN A 150 10.40 -7.09 9.46
N ALA A 151 9.74 -7.25 8.30
CA ALA A 151 8.28 -7.25 8.22
C ALA A 151 7.67 -8.40 9.04
N LEU A 152 8.24 -9.61 8.94
CA LEU A 152 7.77 -10.78 9.70
C LEU A 152 7.97 -10.64 11.21
N LYS A 153 9.07 -10.01 11.65
CA LYS A 153 9.32 -9.74 13.07
C LYS A 153 8.36 -8.71 13.65
N ASN A 154 7.93 -7.74 12.84
CA ASN A 154 7.04 -6.65 13.26
C ASN A 154 5.55 -6.98 13.06
N GLY A 155 5.20 -8.00 12.27
CA GLY A 155 3.82 -8.45 12.01
C GLY A 155 3.19 -9.32 13.10
N GLY A 156 3.81 -9.44 14.27
CA GLY A 156 3.40 -10.34 15.35
C GLY A 156 2.52 -9.73 16.46
N LYS A 157 1.97 -8.52 16.29
CA LYS A 157 1.08 -7.92 17.28
C LYS A 157 -0.19 -7.37 16.61
N PHE A 158 -1.25 -8.16 16.70
CA PHE A 158 -2.63 -7.67 16.74
C PHE A 158 -3.13 -7.82 18.18
#